data_AF-A0AAD7U6Y1-F1
#
_entry.id   AF-A0AAD7U6Y1-F1
#
_cell.length_a   1.000
_cell.length_b   1.000
_cell.length_c   1.000
_cell.angle_alpha   90.00
_cell.angle_beta   90.00
_cell.angle_gamma   90.00
#
_symmetry.space_group_name_H-M   'P 1'
#
loop_
_entity.id
_entity.type
_entity.pdbx_description
1 polymer ?
#
loop_
_entity_poly.entity_id
_entity_poly.type
_entity_poly.pdbx_seq_one_letter_code
_entity_poly.pdbx_strand_id
1 'polypeptide(L)'
;MACAELAIAVIGCDEEAALRLIHTDVTHVDRRSGYSLLHHAAQFGLTKVVEALVSRLPVEATTVDLVLQGHVVQAGGQTPLHLAAANGHSATVDVLVGAGADRLFRDWDGLTAGDLALAQGYEAIASRLKGKPHDPTLVAAKRKTRAAALLAVPDHLRTAYVLPLLSLDECDRVVAAVVSTAAAKDGWSTDRHVNYATTDLASSACPLVDAWLRNLVKIRIFPTLYRNHRASIIEFRDLFFVQYSATSQNSLDLHRDATPLSFNVLLNSPHHFEGGGTFIEADARTYHIPQGHCLVHSGKLRHAANPVTFGSRLVLVAFLDIENKSGGH
;
A
#
# COMPACT_ATOMS: atom_id res chain seq x y z
N MET A 1 -26.06 -0.82 9.03
CA MET A 1 -25.66 -0.16 10.28
C MET A 1 -24.84 -1.10 11.15
N ALA A 2 -25.36 -2.28 11.51
CA ALA A 2 -24.65 -3.23 12.39
C ALA A 2 -23.25 -3.72 11.91
N CYS A 3 -23.04 -3.92 10.60
CA CYS A 3 -21.74 -4.28 10.04
C CYS A 3 -20.68 -3.17 10.23
N ALA A 4 -21.09 -1.90 10.11
CA ALA A 4 -20.20 -0.76 10.38
C ALA A 4 -19.88 -0.63 11.88
N GLU A 5 -20.83 -0.95 12.75
CA GLU A 5 -20.62 -0.95 14.21
C GLU A 5 -19.63 -2.03 14.64
N LEU A 6 -19.70 -3.23 14.05
CA LEU A 6 -18.70 -4.28 14.30
C LEU A 6 -17.30 -3.83 13.87
N ALA A 7 -17.17 -3.24 12.68
CA ALA A 7 -15.90 -2.70 12.20
C ALA A 7 -15.34 -1.62 13.14
N ILE A 8 -16.18 -0.69 13.59
CA ILE A 8 -15.80 0.34 14.56
C ILE A 8 -15.33 -0.28 15.88
N ALA A 9 -16.03 -1.29 16.39
CA ALA A 9 -15.65 -1.96 17.63
C ALA A 9 -14.29 -2.67 17.51
N VAL A 10 -14.05 -3.40 16.41
CA VAL A 10 -12.76 -4.07 16.18
C VAL A 10 -11.63 -3.05 16.00
N ILE A 11 -11.85 -1.99 15.21
CA ILE A 11 -10.84 -0.95 14.97
C ILE A 11 -10.57 -0.14 16.25
N GLY A 12 -11.58 0.07 17.08
CA GLY A 12 -11.47 0.74 18.37
C GLY A 12 -10.95 -0.15 19.51
N CYS A 13 -10.61 -1.41 19.24
CA CYS A 13 -10.17 -2.40 20.23
C CYS A 13 -11.19 -2.68 21.36
N ASP A 14 -12.49 -2.45 21.12
CA ASP A 14 -13.55 -2.80 22.06
C ASP A 14 -13.93 -4.28 21.90
N GLU A 15 -13.17 -5.16 22.58
CA GLU A 15 -13.34 -6.62 22.51
C GLU A 15 -14.77 -7.05 22.87
N GLU A 16 -15.38 -6.44 23.89
CA GLU A 16 -16.73 -6.81 24.32
C GLU A 16 -17.78 -6.41 23.29
N ALA A 17 -17.72 -5.19 22.76
CA ALA A 17 -18.65 -4.76 21.71
C ALA A 17 -18.48 -5.59 20.44
N ALA A 18 -17.23 -5.89 20.05
CA ALA A 18 -16.94 -6.73 18.90
C ALA A 18 -17.54 -8.13 19.07
N LEU A 19 -17.35 -8.76 20.24
CA LEU A 19 -17.93 -10.08 20.53
C LEU A 19 -19.46 -10.06 20.59
N ARG A 20 -20.07 -8.99 21.11
CA ARG A 20 -21.54 -8.82 21.06
C ARG A 20 -22.04 -8.74 19.63
N LEU A 21 -21.34 -8.03 18.75
CA LEU A 21 -21.75 -7.75 17.37
C LEU A 21 -21.29 -8.82 16.36
N ILE A 22 -20.54 -9.83 16.81
CA ILE A 22 -19.93 -10.82 15.92
C ILE A 22 -20.95 -11.56 15.05
N HIS A 23 -22.21 -11.67 15.52
CA HIS A 23 -23.35 -12.31 14.82
C HIS A 23 -23.84 -11.56 13.58
N THR A 24 -23.28 -10.39 13.31
CA THR A 24 -23.56 -9.59 12.12
C THR A 24 -22.67 -10.03 10.95
N ASP A 25 -22.69 -9.29 9.84
CA ASP A 25 -21.82 -9.57 8.69
C ASP A 25 -20.34 -9.35 9.03
N VAL A 26 -19.59 -10.44 9.05
CA VAL A 26 -18.15 -10.49 9.36
C VAL A 26 -17.25 -10.35 8.13
N THR A 27 -17.82 -10.22 6.93
CA THR A 27 -17.08 -10.14 5.66
C THR A 27 -16.70 -8.70 5.27
N HIS A 28 -16.91 -7.74 6.17
CA HIS A 28 -16.57 -6.35 5.95
C HIS A 28 -15.08 -6.15 5.64
N VAL A 29 -14.81 -5.28 4.67
CA VAL A 29 -13.47 -4.83 4.31
C VAL A 29 -13.44 -3.30 4.36
N ASP A 30 -12.49 -2.76 5.10
CA ASP A 30 -12.21 -1.33 5.11
C ASP A 30 -11.66 -0.90 3.74
N ARG A 31 -12.36 0.02 3.07
CA ARG A 31 -11.97 0.52 1.75
C ARG A 31 -10.66 1.30 1.76
N ARG A 32 -10.29 1.90 2.90
CA ARG A 32 -9.06 2.69 3.03
C ARG A 32 -7.85 1.77 3.13
N SER A 33 -7.85 0.83 4.06
CA SER A 33 -6.72 -0.09 4.23
C SER A 33 -6.77 -1.33 3.33
N GLY A 34 -7.94 -1.72 2.86
CA GLY A 34 -8.18 -3.02 2.23
C GLY A 34 -8.23 -4.17 3.24
N TYR A 35 -8.27 -3.87 4.55
CA TYR A 35 -8.28 -4.88 5.61
C TYR A 35 -9.69 -5.39 5.93
N SER A 36 -9.79 -6.71 6.08
CA SER A 36 -10.96 -7.34 6.68
C SER A 36 -10.96 -7.14 8.20
N LEU A 37 -12.09 -7.45 8.85
CA LEU A 37 -12.17 -7.48 10.31
C LEU A 37 -11.11 -8.40 10.93
N LEU A 38 -10.77 -9.51 10.26
CA LEU A 38 -9.77 -10.46 10.74
C LEU A 38 -8.37 -9.86 10.75
N HIS A 39 -8.04 -9.00 9.77
CA HIS A 39 -6.77 -8.28 9.75
C HIS A 39 -6.65 -7.32 10.93
N HIS A 40 -7.67 -6.49 11.18
CA HIS A 40 -7.64 -5.55 12.31
C HIS A 40 -7.59 -6.29 13.66
N ALA A 41 -8.41 -7.32 13.84
CA ALA A 41 -8.39 -8.12 15.06
C ALA A 41 -7.02 -8.78 15.28
N ALA A 42 -6.37 -9.25 14.21
CA ALA A 42 -5.03 -9.82 14.27
C ALA A 42 -3.93 -8.78 14.54
N GLN A 43 -4.03 -7.59 13.94
CA GLN A 43 -3.11 -6.47 14.16
C GLN A 43 -3.11 -6.00 15.62
N PHE A 44 -4.28 -5.95 16.24
CA PHE A 44 -4.45 -5.50 17.62
C PHE A 44 -4.38 -6.62 18.66
N GLY A 45 -4.21 -7.88 18.22
CA GLY A 45 -4.07 -9.02 19.14
C GLY A 45 -5.37 -9.39 19.87
N LEU A 46 -6.53 -9.05 19.31
CA LEU A 46 -7.86 -9.34 19.86
C LEU A 46 -8.18 -10.84 19.73
N THR A 47 -7.48 -11.66 20.51
CA THR A 47 -7.40 -13.12 20.31
C THR A 47 -8.79 -13.78 20.34
N LYS A 48 -9.68 -13.37 21.25
CA LYS A 48 -11.04 -13.93 21.31
C LYS A 48 -11.89 -13.55 20.11
N VAL A 49 -11.72 -12.32 19.62
CA VAL A 49 -12.40 -11.85 18.40
C VAL A 49 -11.87 -12.61 17.19
N VAL A 50 -10.56 -12.85 17.12
CA VAL A 50 -9.94 -13.68 16.06
C VAL A 50 -10.49 -15.11 16.10
N GLU A 51 -10.56 -15.75 17.26
CA GLU A 51 -11.16 -17.08 17.42
C GLU A 51 -12.63 -17.10 16.92
N ALA A 52 -13.41 -16.09 17.31
CA ALA A 52 -14.80 -15.99 16.92
C ALA A 52 -14.98 -15.73 15.41
N LEU A 53 -14.16 -14.87 14.81
CA LEU A 53 -14.16 -14.60 13.37
C LEU A 53 -13.75 -15.84 12.57
N VAL A 54 -12.65 -16.50 12.96
CA VAL A 54 -12.16 -17.73 12.33
C VAL A 54 -13.23 -18.82 12.34
N SER A 55 -13.98 -18.98 13.43
CA SER A 55 -15.05 -20.00 13.53
C SER A 55 -16.19 -19.79 12.52
N ARG A 56 -16.30 -18.59 11.95
CA ARG A 56 -17.36 -18.18 11.02
C ARG A 56 -16.89 -17.98 9.58
N LEU A 57 -15.59 -17.79 9.39
CA LEU A 57 -14.97 -17.62 8.08
C LEU A 57 -14.56 -18.99 7.51
N PRO A 58 -14.68 -19.20 6.19
CA PRO A 58 -14.13 -20.39 5.57
C PRO A 58 -12.59 -20.42 5.72
N VAL A 59 -12.00 -21.62 5.79
CA VAL A 59 -10.54 -21.81 5.93
C VAL A 59 -9.77 -21.15 4.78
N GLU A 60 -10.38 -21.01 3.60
CA GLU A 60 -9.80 -20.26 2.49
C GLU A 60 -9.69 -18.76 2.78
N ALA A 61 -10.67 -18.18 3.49
CA ALA A 61 -10.63 -16.77 3.88
C ALA A 61 -9.58 -16.51 4.96
N THR A 62 -9.32 -17.45 5.87
CA THR A 62 -8.24 -17.30 6.86
C THR A 62 -6.84 -17.42 6.23
N THR A 63 -6.73 -18.10 5.09
CA THR A 63 -5.45 -18.38 4.41
C THR A 63 -5.13 -17.39 3.30
N VAL A 64 -6.13 -16.98 2.53
CA VAL A 64 -6.02 -16.17 1.31
C VAL A 64 -6.99 -15.00 1.42
N ASP A 65 -6.95 -14.27 2.53
CA ASP A 65 -7.73 -13.04 2.71
C ASP A 65 -7.19 -11.88 1.83
N LEU A 66 -6.76 -12.21 0.61
CA LEU A 66 -6.51 -11.27 -0.45
C LEU A 66 -7.75 -11.16 -1.33
N VAL A 67 -8.32 -9.96 -1.30
CA VAL A 67 -8.82 -9.27 -2.49
C VAL A 67 -10.02 -9.94 -3.16
N LEU A 68 -11.20 -9.77 -2.58
CA LEU A 68 -12.46 -9.69 -3.34
C LEU A 68 -13.12 -8.41 -2.81
N GLN A 69 -12.96 -7.24 -3.41
CA GLN A 69 -13.51 -6.89 -4.73
C GLN A 69 -12.84 -5.60 -5.21
N GLY A 70 -11.86 -5.61 -6.11
CA GLY A 70 -11.43 -4.40 -6.84
C GLY A 70 -10.83 -3.23 -6.04
N HIS A 71 -10.85 -3.25 -4.70
CA HIS A 71 -10.33 -2.19 -3.84
C HIS A 71 -9.01 -2.63 -3.19
N VAL A 72 -7.93 -2.21 -3.83
CA VAL A 72 -6.72 -1.61 -3.24
C VAL A 72 -6.33 -2.04 -1.81
N VAL A 73 -5.19 -2.73 -1.68
CA VAL A 73 -4.67 -3.16 -0.37
C VAL A 73 -3.51 -2.26 0.05
N GLN A 74 -3.62 -1.56 1.18
CA GLN A 74 -2.52 -0.85 1.83
C GLN A 74 -1.50 -1.77 2.51
N ALA A 75 -1.85 -3.04 2.64
CA ALA A 75 -1.17 -4.00 3.48
C ALA A 75 0.12 -4.61 2.92
N GLY A 76 0.60 -4.21 1.74
CA GLY A 76 1.68 -4.95 1.10
C GLY A 76 1.34 -6.43 0.88
N GLY A 77 0.06 -6.80 0.75
CA GLY A 77 -0.35 -8.21 0.64
C GLY A 77 -0.22 -9.04 1.92
N GLN A 78 -0.06 -8.40 3.08
CA GLN A 78 0.01 -9.05 4.38
C GLN A 78 -1.32 -9.71 4.75
N THR A 79 -1.26 -10.97 5.17
CA THR A 79 -2.40 -11.71 5.73
C THR A 79 -2.60 -11.38 7.21
N PRO A 80 -3.73 -11.76 7.85
CA PRO A 80 -3.88 -11.60 9.29
C PRO A 80 -2.73 -12.23 10.10
N LEU A 81 -2.17 -13.34 9.61
CA LEU A 81 -1.01 -13.98 10.25
C LEU A 81 0.26 -13.11 10.20
N HIS A 82 0.48 -12.36 9.11
CA HIS A 82 1.59 -11.40 9.02
C HIS A 82 1.44 -10.31 10.07
N LEU A 83 0.24 -9.73 10.21
CA LEU A 83 -0.01 -8.65 11.17
C LEU A 83 0.13 -9.12 12.62
N ALA A 84 -0.42 -10.29 12.97
CA ALA A 84 -0.25 -10.86 14.31
C ALA A 84 1.23 -11.11 14.63
N ALA A 85 1.99 -11.65 13.67
CA ALA A 85 3.39 -11.97 13.85
C ALA A 85 4.29 -10.72 13.95
N ALA A 86 4.05 -9.72 13.08
CA ALA A 86 4.79 -8.45 13.06
C ALA A 86 4.52 -7.57 14.31
N ASN A 87 3.41 -7.78 15.02
CA ASN A 87 3.07 -7.06 16.24
C ASN A 87 3.29 -7.88 17.53
N GLY A 88 3.86 -9.09 17.43
CA GLY A 88 4.23 -9.87 18.61
C GLY A 88 3.06 -10.62 19.29
N HIS A 89 1.91 -10.73 18.63
CA HIS A 89 0.69 -11.32 19.19
C HIS A 89 0.72 -12.85 19.14
N SER A 90 1.55 -13.44 19.99
CA SER A 90 1.86 -14.87 20.05
C SER A 90 0.61 -15.77 20.15
N ALA A 91 -0.35 -15.42 21.02
CA ALA A 91 -1.60 -16.18 21.17
C ALA A 91 -2.46 -16.11 19.89
N THR A 92 -2.54 -14.95 19.26
CA THR A 92 -3.26 -14.76 18.00
C THR A 92 -2.60 -15.54 16.85
N VAL A 93 -1.27 -15.59 16.81
CA VAL A 93 -0.52 -16.43 15.86
C VAL A 93 -0.90 -17.90 16.01
N ASP A 94 -0.95 -18.41 17.25
CA ASP A 94 -1.31 -19.82 17.50
C ASP A 94 -2.74 -20.13 17.04
N VAL A 95 -3.70 -19.22 17.29
CA VAL A 95 -5.09 -19.36 16.81
C VAL A 95 -5.15 -19.39 15.29
N LEU A 96 -4.51 -18.44 14.59
CA LEU A 96 -4.53 -18.36 13.13
C LEU A 96 -3.86 -19.57 12.47
N VAL A 97 -2.76 -20.06 13.05
CA VAL A 97 -2.08 -21.27 12.58
C VAL A 97 -2.97 -22.50 12.80
N GLY A 98 -3.60 -22.63 13.97
CA GLY A 98 -4.55 -23.70 14.27
C GLY A 98 -5.78 -23.67 13.34
N ALA A 99 -6.15 -22.48 12.87
CA ALA A 99 -7.20 -22.25 11.88
C ALA A 99 -6.81 -22.61 10.44
N GLY A 100 -5.58 -23.06 10.20
CA GLY A 100 -5.09 -23.45 8.88
C GLY A 100 -4.46 -22.33 8.05
N ALA A 101 -4.14 -21.17 8.64
CA ALA A 101 -3.43 -20.10 7.94
C ALA A 101 -2.08 -20.59 7.38
N ASP A 102 -1.76 -20.15 6.16
CA ASP A 102 -0.51 -20.55 5.49
C ASP A 102 0.67 -19.75 6.04
N ARG A 103 1.50 -20.44 6.82
CA ARG A 103 2.71 -19.92 7.47
C ARG A 103 3.80 -19.53 6.48
N LEU A 104 3.74 -20.03 5.25
CA LEU A 104 4.73 -19.79 4.20
C LEU A 104 4.21 -18.83 3.13
N PHE A 105 3.01 -18.28 3.31
CA PHE A 105 2.50 -17.23 2.44
C PHE A 105 3.46 -16.04 2.49
N ARG A 106 3.79 -15.51 1.32
CA ARG A 106 4.66 -14.34 1.20
C ARG A 106 3.82 -13.15 0.85
N ASP A 107 4.03 -12.07 1.59
CA ASP A 107 3.52 -10.76 1.25
C ASP A 107 4.14 -10.25 -0.07
N TRP A 108 3.81 -9.03 -0.45
CA TRP A 108 4.30 -8.41 -1.67
C TRP A 108 5.83 -8.30 -1.65
N ASP A 109 6.42 -7.92 -0.52
CA ASP A 109 7.87 -7.78 -0.40
C ASP A 109 8.59 -9.13 -0.36
N GLY A 110 7.83 -10.22 -0.46
CA GLY A 110 8.33 -11.58 -0.51
C GLY A 110 8.60 -12.13 0.88
N LEU A 111 8.14 -11.46 1.94
CA LEU A 111 8.37 -11.83 3.33
C LEU A 111 7.25 -12.71 3.84
N THR A 112 7.59 -13.74 4.61
CA THR A 112 6.61 -14.53 5.36
C THR A 112 6.28 -13.86 6.69
N ALA A 113 5.18 -14.26 7.33
CA ALA A 113 4.86 -13.82 8.70
C ALA A 113 6.01 -14.10 9.69
N GLY A 114 6.77 -15.19 9.49
CA GLY A 114 7.95 -15.50 10.29
C GLY A 114 9.12 -14.56 10.04
N ASP A 115 9.30 -14.09 8.80
CA ASP A 115 10.34 -13.10 8.45
C ASP A 115 10.03 -11.74 9.09
N LEU A 116 8.75 -11.31 9.05
CA LEU A 116 8.31 -10.08 9.72
C LEU A 116 8.47 -10.17 11.25
N ALA A 117 8.10 -11.29 11.86
CA ALA A 117 8.34 -11.51 13.29
C ALA A 117 9.83 -11.40 13.64
N LEU A 118 10.71 -11.95 12.80
CA LEU A 118 12.15 -11.87 13.01
C LEU A 118 12.68 -10.44 12.86
N ALA A 119 12.23 -9.71 11.84
CA ALA A 119 12.60 -8.31 11.63
C ALA A 119 12.24 -7.42 12.83
N GLN A 120 11.13 -7.74 13.51
CA GLN A 120 10.64 -7.04 14.71
C GLN A 120 11.20 -7.59 16.03
N GLY A 121 12.11 -8.57 15.98
CA GLY A 121 12.76 -9.15 17.17
C GLY A 121 11.94 -10.21 17.92
N TYR A 122 10.80 -10.66 17.37
CA TYR A 122 9.96 -11.71 17.96
C TYR A 122 10.44 -13.12 17.59
N GLU A 123 11.66 -13.47 18.03
CA GLU A 123 12.32 -14.73 17.67
C GLU A 123 11.51 -15.99 18.00
N ALA A 124 10.79 -15.98 19.14
CA ALA A 124 9.95 -17.10 19.54
C ALA A 124 8.81 -17.34 18.54
N ILE A 125 8.18 -16.26 18.05
CA ILE A 125 7.12 -16.33 17.04
C ILE A 125 7.71 -16.77 15.70
N ALA A 126 8.83 -16.17 15.28
CA ALA A 126 9.53 -16.56 14.07
C ALA A 126 9.90 -18.05 14.08
N SER A 127 10.44 -18.54 15.19
CA SER A 127 10.77 -19.96 15.39
C SER A 127 9.54 -20.86 15.30
N ARG A 128 8.42 -20.46 15.94
CA ARG A 128 7.16 -21.20 15.82
C ARG A 128 6.61 -21.24 14.41
N LEU A 129 6.84 -20.19 13.61
CA LEU A 129 6.37 -20.08 12.23
C LEU A 129 7.28 -20.80 11.23
N LYS A 130 8.55 -21.05 11.56
CA LYS A 130 9.45 -21.92 10.77
C LYS A 130 8.89 -23.36 10.72
N GLY A 131 8.61 -23.87 9.53
CA GLY A 131 8.07 -25.22 9.38
C GLY A 131 7.59 -25.57 7.97
N LYS A 132 7.22 -26.84 7.77
CA LYS A 132 6.57 -27.31 6.53
C LYS A 132 5.13 -26.78 6.47
N PRO A 133 4.55 -26.59 5.26
CA PRO A 133 3.15 -26.22 5.13
C PRO A 133 2.25 -27.29 5.80
N HIS A 134 1.10 -26.87 6.33
CA HIS A 134 0.13 -27.77 6.96
C HIS A 134 -0.33 -28.85 5.96
N ASP A 135 -0.41 -30.11 6.40
CA ASP A 135 -0.71 -31.29 5.56
C ASP A 135 -2.06 -31.15 4.80
N PRO A 136 -2.14 -31.46 3.49
CA PRO A 136 -3.01 -30.77 2.54
C PRO A 136 -4.00 -31.68 1.81
N THR A 137 -4.97 -32.30 2.48
CA THR A 137 -5.88 -33.22 1.78
C THR A 137 -6.98 -32.59 0.92
N LEU A 138 -7.05 -31.25 0.73
CA LEU A 138 -7.98 -30.67 -0.27
C LEU A 138 -7.59 -29.35 -0.95
N VAL A 139 -6.50 -28.67 -0.57
CA VAL A 139 -6.40 -27.21 -0.88
C VAL A 139 -5.05 -26.74 -1.46
N ALA A 140 -3.97 -27.53 -1.41
CA ALA A 140 -2.63 -27.07 -1.79
C ALA A 140 -2.43 -26.73 -3.28
N ALA A 141 -3.03 -27.50 -4.20
CA ALA A 141 -2.89 -27.27 -5.64
C ALA A 141 -3.64 -26.02 -6.12
N LYS A 142 -4.78 -25.69 -5.50
CA LYS A 142 -5.56 -24.46 -5.77
C LYS A 142 -4.98 -23.22 -5.06
N ARG A 143 -4.35 -23.40 -3.88
CA ARG A 143 -3.70 -22.32 -3.10
C ARG A 143 -2.49 -21.72 -3.83
N LYS A 144 -1.58 -22.55 -4.35
CA LYS A 144 -0.38 -22.08 -5.07
C LYS A 144 -0.71 -21.30 -6.35
N THR A 145 -1.69 -21.76 -7.13
CA THR A 145 -2.09 -21.11 -8.39
C THR A 145 -2.87 -19.81 -8.16
N ARG A 146 -3.74 -19.74 -7.15
CA ARG A 146 -4.54 -18.53 -6.87
C ARG A 146 -3.73 -17.43 -6.19
N ALA A 147 -2.88 -17.76 -5.21
CA ALA A 147 -1.99 -16.79 -4.56
C ALA A 147 -0.96 -16.20 -5.53
N ALA A 148 -0.30 -17.03 -6.33
CA ALA A 148 0.64 -16.57 -7.36
C ALA A 148 -0.06 -15.73 -8.45
N ALA A 149 -1.29 -16.09 -8.84
CA ALA A 149 -2.08 -15.29 -9.77
C ALA A 149 -2.56 -13.95 -9.17
N LEU A 150 -2.81 -13.87 -7.86
CA LEU A 150 -3.19 -12.62 -7.19
C LEU A 150 -2.02 -11.65 -6.99
N LEU A 151 -0.82 -12.20 -6.76
CA LEU A 151 0.44 -11.47 -6.67
C LEU A 151 1.03 -11.12 -8.04
N ALA A 152 0.63 -11.85 -9.09
CA ALA A 152 1.03 -11.53 -10.44
C ALA A 152 0.46 -10.17 -10.84
N VAL A 153 1.34 -9.29 -11.32
CA VAL A 153 0.92 -8.06 -11.98
C VAL A 153 0.36 -8.47 -13.35
N PRO A 154 -0.94 -8.22 -13.64
CA PRO A 154 -1.51 -8.49 -14.95
C PRO A 154 -0.66 -7.86 -16.05
N ASP A 155 -0.48 -8.52 -17.20
CA ASP A 155 0.46 -8.03 -18.23
C ASP A 155 0.19 -6.59 -18.68
N HIS A 156 -1.08 -6.18 -18.73
CA HIS A 156 -1.47 -4.81 -19.06
C HIS A 156 -1.08 -3.76 -18.01
N LEU A 157 -0.76 -4.17 -16.78
CA LEU A 157 -0.29 -3.32 -15.67
C LEU A 157 1.23 -3.39 -15.45
N ARG A 158 1.95 -4.20 -16.24
CA ARG A 158 3.40 -4.39 -16.07
C ARG A 158 4.25 -3.26 -16.64
N THR A 159 3.66 -2.43 -17.50
CA THR A 159 4.39 -1.38 -18.20
C THR A 159 4.14 -0.02 -17.55
N ALA A 160 5.20 0.63 -17.09
CA ALA A 160 5.16 2.03 -16.70
C ALA A 160 5.25 2.94 -17.94
N TYR A 161 4.66 4.13 -17.87
CA TYR A 161 4.69 5.08 -18.99
C TYR A 161 4.73 6.53 -18.49
N VAL A 162 5.26 7.42 -19.34
CA VAL A 162 5.48 8.83 -18.99
C VAL A 162 4.48 9.72 -19.73
N LEU A 163 3.90 10.69 -19.02
CA LEU A 163 3.01 11.71 -19.60
C LEU A 163 3.46 13.12 -19.18
N PRO A 164 3.29 14.15 -20.03
CA PRO A 164 3.45 15.53 -19.59
C PRO A 164 2.29 15.92 -18.67
N LEU A 165 2.58 16.59 -17.54
CA LEU A 165 1.56 17.10 -16.62
C LEU A 165 1.66 18.61 -16.43
N LEU A 166 2.82 19.11 -15.99
CA LEU A 166 3.07 20.50 -15.62
C LEU A 166 4.04 21.16 -16.61
N SER A 167 3.86 22.46 -16.85
CA SER A 167 4.91 23.30 -17.43
C SER A 167 6.00 23.63 -16.41
N LEU A 168 7.12 24.21 -16.86
CA LEU A 168 8.19 24.65 -15.98
C LEU A 168 7.72 25.76 -15.02
N ASP A 169 6.97 26.74 -15.52
CA ASP A 169 6.39 27.81 -14.68
C ASP A 169 5.42 27.26 -13.63
N GLU A 170 4.64 26.25 -14.00
CA GLU A 170 3.73 25.56 -13.08
C GLU A 170 4.51 24.81 -12.01
N CYS A 171 5.59 24.11 -12.39
CA CYS A 171 6.53 23.47 -11.47
C CYS A 171 7.12 24.47 -10.47
N ASP A 172 7.63 25.61 -10.94
CA ASP A 172 8.26 26.62 -10.08
C ASP A 172 7.27 27.20 -9.05
N ARG A 173 6.01 27.43 -9.46
CA ARG A 173 4.94 27.84 -8.53
C ARG A 173 4.66 26.81 -7.44
N VAL A 174 4.62 25.52 -7.80
CA VAL A 174 4.45 24.43 -6.84
C VAL A 174 5.63 24.37 -5.89
N VAL A 175 6.86 24.35 -6.41
CA VAL A 175 8.10 24.27 -5.62
C VAL A 175 8.17 25.44 -4.62
N ALA A 176 7.91 26.67 -5.07
CA ALA A 176 7.93 27.85 -4.19
C ALA A 176 6.93 27.74 -3.03
N ALA A 177 5.69 27.31 -3.31
CA ALA A 177 4.67 27.14 -2.29
C ALA A 177 5.02 26.01 -1.30
N VAL A 178 5.54 24.89 -1.80
CA VAL A 178 5.91 23.73 -0.98
C VAL A 178 7.08 24.06 -0.07
N VAL A 179 8.14 24.67 -0.60
CA VAL A 179 9.33 25.08 0.19
C VAL A 179 8.94 26.10 1.25
N SER A 180 8.12 27.10 0.89
CA SER A 180 7.62 28.09 1.85
C SER A 180 6.78 27.44 2.96
N THR A 181 5.93 26.47 2.62
CA THR A 181 5.09 25.76 3.60
C THR A 181 5.91 24.87 4.53
N ALA A 182 6.88 24.13 3.99
CA ALA A 182 7.78 23.29 4.78
C ALA A 182 8.60 24.13 5.77
N ALA A 183 9.12 25.29 5.32
CA ALA A 183 9.85 26.22 6.19
C ALA A 183 8.97 26.80 7.32
N ALA A 184 7.68 27.04 7.07
CA ALA A 184 6.75 27.55 8.07
C ALA A 184 6.29 26.51 9.11
N LYS A 185 6.55 25.22 8.87
CA LYS A 185 6.11 24.10 9.74
C LYS A 185 7.28 23.40 10.46
N ASP A 186 8.41 24.08 10.60
CA ASP A 186 9.66 23.54 11.15
C ASP A 186 10.18 22.28 10.41
N GLY A 187 9.82 22.10 9.14
CA GLY A 187 10.37 21.08 8.25
C GLY A 187 9.36 20.11 7.64
N TRP A 188 9.90 19.02 7.10
CA TRP A 188 9.17 17.94 6.44
C TRP A 188 8.79 16.86 7.46
N SER A 189 7.64 16.21 7.28
CA SER A 189 7.21 15.11 8.16
C SER A 189 7.86 13.80 7.73
N THR A 190 8.10 12.89 8.68
CA THR A 190 8.59 11.52 8.41
C THR A 190 7.58 10.43 8.73
N ASP A 191 6.40 10.77 9.27
CA ASP A 191 5.57 9.82 10.01
C ASP A 191 4.26 9.43 9.30
N ARG A 192 4.02 9.93 8.07
CA ARG A 192 2.73 9.75 7.38
C ARG A 192 2.52 8.35 6.77
N HIS A 193 3.58 7.57 6.58
CA HIS A 193 3.52 6.23 5.99
C HIS A 193 4.24 5.20 6.87
N VAL A 194 3.48 4.25 7.43
CA VAL A 194 3.93 3.34 8.50
C VAL A 194 5.01 2.35 8.05
N ASN A 195 4.92 1.83 6.81
CA ASN A 195 5.83 0.79 6.33
C ASN A 195 7.06 1.34 5.58
N TYR A 196 6.93 2.50 4.94
CA TYR A 196 7.96 3.13 4.11
C TYR A 196 7.91 4.65 4.30
N ALA A 197 8.39 5.09 5.45
CA ALA A 197 8.41 6.51 5.84
C ALA A 197 9.21 7.35 4.84
N THR A 198 8.59 8.42 4.34
CA THR A 198 9.24 9.42 3.49
C THR A 198 9.30 10.77 4.19
N THR A 199 10.35 11.54 3.87
CA THR A 199 10.48 12.96 4.21
C THR A 199 9.53 13.73 3.29
N ASP A 200 8.31 13.95 3.77
CA ASP A 200 7.18 14.33 2.94
C ASP A 200 6.28 15.41 3.55
N LEU A 201 5.42 15.97 2.68
CA LEU A 201 4.44 16.98 3.02
C LEU A 201 3.14 16.66 2.30
N ALA A 202 2.06 16.45 3.06
CA ALA A 202 0.72 16.30 2.50
C ALA A 202 0.38 17.50 1.62
N SER A 203 -0.18 17.29 0.42
CA SER A 203 -0.54 18.43 -0.44
C SER A 203 -1.60 19.32 0.23
N SER A 204 -2.46 18.75 1.07
CA SER A 204 -3.45 19.46 1.88
C SER A 204 -2.85 20.49 2.84
N ALA A 205 -1.55 20.41 3.14
CA ALA A 205 -0.84 21.48 3.86
C ALA A 205 -0.70 22.76 3.03
N CYS A 206 -0.85 22.68 1.70
CA CYS A 206 -0.87 23.78 0.74
C CYS A 206 -2.25 23.84 0.02
N PRO A 207 -3.36 24.27 0.68
CA PRO A 207 -4.72 24.02 0.17
C PRO A 207 -5.00 24.57 -1.24
N LEU A 208 -4.46 25.76 -1.57
CA LEU A 208 -4.65 26.36 -2.89
C LEU A 208 -3.91 25.56 -3.98
N VAL A 209 -2.69 25.10 -3.68
CA VAL A 209 -1.88 24.28 -4.60
C VAL A 209 -2.49 22.89 -4.73
N ASP A 210 -2.99 22.29 -3.64
CA ASP A 210 -3.69 21.01 -3.64
C ASP A 210 -4.91 21.03 -4.58
N ALA A 211 -5.82 21.97 -4.36
CA ALA A 211 -7.04 22.08 -5.14
C ALA A 211 -6.73 22.27 -6.64
N TRP A 212 -5.74 23.11 -6.93
CA TRP A 212 -5.30 23.38 -8.30
C TRP A 212 -4.64 22.15 -8.96
N LEU A 213 -3.71 21.47 -8.28
CA LEU A 213 -3.06 20.26 -8.77
C LEU A 213 -4.06 19.13 -9.04
N ARG A 214 -4.97 18.86 -8.10
CA ARG A 214 -6.01 17.85 -8.27
C ARG A 214 -6.87 18.13 -9.50
N ASN A 215 -7.21 19.40 -9.74
CA ASN A 215 -7.98 19.79 -10.92
C ASN A 215 -7.17 19.63 -12.22
N LEU A 216 -5.90 20.05 -12.24
CA LEU A 216 -5.04 19.87 -13.41
C LEU A 216 -4.83 18.41 -13.78
N VAL A 217 -4.57 17.55 -12.79
CA VAL A 217 -4.40 16.10 -13.01
C VAL A 217 -5.70 15.49 -13.55
N LYS A 218 -6.87 15.88 -13.03
CA LYS A 218 -8.17 15.45 -13.56
C LYS A 218 -8.37 15.84 -15.02
N ILE A 219 -7.93 17.05 -15.41
CA ILE A 219 -8.12 17.55 -16.78
C ILE A 219 -7.09 16.91 -17.74
N ARG A 220 -5.82 16.84 -17.34
CA ARG A 220 -4.70 16.52 -18.24
C ARG A 220 -4.32 15.04 -18.24
N ILE A 221 -4.50 14.34 -17.13
CA ILE A 221 -4.00 12.96 -16.95
C ILE A 221 -5.13 11.94 -16.92
N PHE A 222 -6.21 12.20 -16.18
CA PHE A 222 -7.29 11.21 -16.02
C PHE A 222 -7.88 10.71 -17.35
N PRO A 223 -8.08 11.52 -18.42
CA PRO A 223 -8.58 11.01 -19.70
C PRO A 223 -7.70 9.90 -20.32
N THR A 224 -6.38 9.97 -20.11
CA THR A 224 -5.45 8.91 -20.54
C THR A 224 -5.49 7.72 -19.61
N LEU A 225 -5.62 7.95 -18.30
CA LEU A 225 -5.74 6.86 -17.32
C LEU A 225 -7.01 6.04 -17.54
N TYR A 226 -8.16 6.69 -17.75
CA TYR A 226 -9.42 6.02 -18.05
C TYR A 226 -9.30 5.07 -19.25
N ARG A 227 -8.63 5.51 -20.32
CA ARG A 227 -8.42 4.71 -21.53
C ARG A 227 -7.44 3.57 -21.29
N ASN A 228 -6.28 3.85 -20.71
CA ASN A 228 -5.21 2.86 -20.56
C ASN A 228 -5.56 1.77 -19.55
N HIS A 229 -6.28 2.12 -18.49
CA HIS A 229 -6.62 1.19 -17.40
C HIS A 229 -8.05 0.65 -17.48
N ARG A 230 -8.82 1.03 -18.52
CA ARG A 230 -10.23 0.64 -18.70
C ARG A 230 -11.10 0.92 -17.47
N ALA A 231 -10.78 2.01 -16.78
CA ALA A 231 -11.46 2.45 -15.57
C ALA A 231 -12.83 3.06 -15.91
N SER A 232 -13.78 2.91 -15.00
CA SER A 232 -15.01 3.70 -14.95
C SER A 232 -14.93 4.83 -13.93
N ILE A 233 -14.21 4.62 -12.83
CA ILE A 233 -14.02 5.61 -11.77
C ILE A 233 -12.52 5.68 -11.45
N ILE A 234 -12.02 6.91 -11.29
CA ILE A 234 -10.66 7.19 -10.82
C ILE A 234 -10.79 8.28 -9.76
N GLU A 235 -10.28 8.02 -8.56
CA GLU A 235 -10.30 8.94 -7.44
C GLU A 235 -8.93 9.07 -6.79
N PHE A 236 -8.67 10.23 -6.18
CA PHE A 236 -7.45 10.39 -5.40
C PHE A 236 -7.62 9.72 -4.04
N ARG A 237 -6.74 8.77 -3.75
CA ARG A 237 -6.52 8.25 -2.41
C ARG A 237 -5.63 9.20 -1.61
N ASP A 238 -4.50 9.59 -2.19
CA ASP A 238 -3.56 10.52 -1.56
C ASP A 238 -2.82 11.37 -2.60
N LEU A 239 -2.30 12.51 -2.16
CA LEU A 239 -1.46 13.42 -2.93
C LEU A 239 -0.49 14.12 -1.98
N PHE A 240 0.80 14.06 -2.27
CA PHE A 240 1.82 14.58 -1.37
C PHE A 240 3.14 14.85 -2.08
N PHE A 241 3.97 15.66 -1.43
CA PHE A 241 5.29 16.04 -1.90
C PHE A 241 6.35 15.27 -1.13
N VAL A 242 7.37 14.76 -1.82
CA VAL A 242 8.50 14.05 -1.22
C VAL A 242 9.78 14.80 -1.58
N GLN A 243 10.65 15.01 -0.59
CA GLN A 243 12.00 15.52 -0.80
C GLN A 243 13.02 14.41 -0.55
N TYR A 244 13.84 14.13 -1.57
CA TYR A 244 15.07 13.36 -1.41
C TYR A 244 16.25 14.32 -1.40
N SER A 245 17.13 14.20 -0.41
CA SER A 245 18.35 15.03 -0.30
C SER A 245 19.56 14.14 -0.09
N ALA A 246 20.69 14.51 -0.70
CA ALA A 246 21.96 13.81 -0.50
C ALA A 246 22.42 13.76 0.96
N THR A 247 21.94 14.67 1.80
CA THR A 247 22.33 14.82 3.21
C THR A 247 21.31 14.26 4.22
N SER A 248 20.14 13.83 3.76
CA SER A 248 19.10 13.24 4.62
C SER A 248 18.57 11.95 3.98
N GLN A 249 17.25 11.77 3.89
CA GLN A 249 16.69 10.65 3.13
C GLN A 249 17.00 10.85 1.65
N ASN A 250 17.94 10.07 1.12
CA ASN A 250 18.41 10.20 -0.26
C ASN A 250 17.78 9.16 -1.21
N SER A 251 17.18 8.10 -0.69
CA SER A 251 16.56 7.01 -1.45
C SER A 251 15.29 6.49 -0.78
N LEU A 252 14.62 5.57 -1.45
CA LEU A 252 13.59 4.72 -0.88
C LEU A 252 13.75 3.31 -1.43
N ASP A 253 13.82 2.32 -0.53
CA ASP A 253 14.07 0.93 -0.89
C ASP A 253 12.99 0.34 -1.78
N LEU A 254 13.27 -0.83 -2.36
CA LEU A 254 12.37 -1.52 -3.28
C LEU A 254 11.08 -1.97 -2.58
N HIS A 255 9.96 -1.34 -2.94
CA HIS A 255 8.64 -1.52 -2.31
C HIS A 255 7.53 -1.57 -3.36
N ARG A 256 6.29 -1.74 -2.91
CA ARG A 256 5.08 -1.54 -3.72
C ARG A 256 4.21 -0.46 -3.12
N ASP A 257 3.44 0.18 -3.97
CA ASP A 257 2.41 1.08 -3.49
C ASP A 257 1.14 0.31 -3.17
N ALA A 258 0.54 0.78 -2.10
CA ALA A 258 -0.76 0.45 -1.60
C ALA A 258 -1.93 0.90 -2.50
N THR A 259 -1.80 0.80 -3.82
CA THR A 259 -2.69 1.42 -4.82
C THR A 259 -2.81 0.56 -6.08
N PRO A 260 -3.92 0.65 -6.84
CA PRO A 260 -3.99 0.14 -8.20
C PRO A 260 -3.01 0.89 -9.08
N LEU A 261 -2.96 2.21 -8.91
CA LEU A 261 -2.20 3.12 -9.74
C LEU A 261 -1.55 4.20 -8.91
N SER A 262 -0.28 4.44 -9.22
CA SER A 262 0.50 5.54 -8.68
C SER A 262 1.06 6.36 -9.82
N PHE A 263 1.33 7.62 -9.53
CA PHE A 263 2.23 8.38 -10.35
C PHE A 263 3.14 9.26 -9.50
N ASN A 264 4.32 9.54 -10.04
CA ASN A 264 5.24 10.50 -9.49
C ASN A 264 5.64 11.54 -10.54
N VAL A 265 5.90 12.78 -10.14
CA VAL A 265 6.22 13.91 -11.04
C VAL A 265 7.48 14.59 -10.53
N LEU A 266 8.47 14.78 -11.40
CA LEU A 266 9.64 15.58 -11.06
C LEU A 266 9.26 17.07 -11.03
N LEU A 267 9.39 17.72 -9.88
CA LEU A 267 8.94 19.11 -9.71
C LEU A 267 10.06 20.13 -9.96
N ASN A 268 11.26 19.89 -9.44
CA ASN A 268 12.36 20.84 -9.55
C ASN A 268 13.34 20.51 -10.69
N SER A 269 14.09 21.53 -11.11
CA SER A 269 15.07 21.40 -12.19
C SER A 269 16.09 20.29 -11.91
N PRO A 270 16.42 19.45 -12.91
CA PRO A 270 17.49 18.47 -12.82
C PRO A 270 18.87 19.07 -12.51
N HIS A 271 19.05 20.39 -12.67
CA HIS A 271 20.29 21.07 -12.28
C HIS A 271 20.46 21.23 -10.77
N HIS A 272 19.43 20.95 -9.96
CA HIS A 272 19.48 21.06 -8.50
C HIS A 272 19.83 19.75 -7.79
N PHE A 273 20.07 18.65 -8.52
CA PHE A 273 20.46 17.38 -7.94
C PHE A 273 21.22 16.47 -8.91
N GLU A 274 21.95 15.49 -8.37
CA GLU A 274 22.52 14.38 -9.14
C GLU A 274 22.01 13.03 -8.61
N GLY A 275 22.02 12.00 -9.45
CA GLY A 275 21.44 10.70 -9.14
C GLY A 275 19.91 10.71 -9.21
N GLY A 276 19.26 9.93 -8.34
CA GLY A 276 17.81 9.83 -8.29
C GLY A 276 17.18 9.03 -9.44
N GLY A 277 15.88 9.26 -9.64
CA GLY A 277 15.06 8.49 -10.58
C GLY A 277 14.21 7.44 -9.88
N THR A 278 13.35 6.78 -10.64
CA THR A 278 12.47 5.72 -10.15
C THR A 278 12.82 4.41 -10.86
N PHE A 279 13.34 3.45 -10.11
CA PHE A 279 13.61 2.11 -10.61
C PHE A 279 12.33 1.28 -10.61
N ILE A 280 12.01 0.59 -11.71
CA ILE A 280 10.91 -0.37 -11.80
C ILE A 280 11.52 -1.77 -12.01
N GLU A 281 11.18 -2.72 -11.14
CA GLU A 281 11.78 -4.06 -11.18
C GLU A 281 11.32 -4.86 -12.41
N ALA A 282 10.07 -4.68 -12.83
CA ALA A 282 9.44 -5.49 -13.87
C ALA A 282 10.11 -5.37 -15.24
N ASP A 283 10.74 -4.22 -15.54
CA ASP A 283 11.52 -3.98 -16.74
C ASP A 283 13.01 -3.70 -16.45
N ALA A 284 13.42 -3.87 -15.18
CA ALA A 284 14.77 -3.62 -14.67
C ALA A 284 15.35 -2.25 -15.08
N ARG A 285 14.49 -1.22 -15.13
CA ARG A 285 14.86 0.11 -15.66
C ARG A 285 14.69 1.21 -14.62
N THR A 286 15.66 2.13 -14.61
CA THR A 286 15.52 3.43 -13.95
C THR A 286 14.92 4.46 -14.90
N TYR A 287 13.80 5.05 -14.49
CA TYR A 287 13.13 6.15 -15.18
C TYR A 287 13.64 7.49 -14.66
N HIS A 288 14.30 8.23 -15.54
CA HIS A 288 14.63 9.65 -15.36
C HIS A 288 13.65 10.47 -16.20
N ILE A 289 12.56 10.91 -15.57
CA ILE A 289 11.52 11.68 -16.26
C ILE A 289 11.89 13.16 -16.36
N PRO A 290 11.51 13.88 -17.43
CA PRO A 290 11.72 15.32 -17.51
C PRO A 290 10.94 16.06 -16.42
N GLN A 291 11.39 17.27 -16.06
CA GLN A 291 10.65 18.13 -15.14
C GLN A 291 9.22 18.35 -15.64
N GLY A 292 8.26 18.33 -14.72
CA GLY A 292 6.83 18.46 -14.98
C GLY A 292 6.16 17.24 -15.63
N HIS A 293 6.91 16.20 -15.98
CA HIS A 293 6.33 14.94 -16.48
C HIS A 293 6.03 14.00 -15.33
N CYS A 294 5.00 13.18 -15.49
CA CYS A 294 4.65 12.12 -14.55
C CYS A 294 5.02 10.75 -15.09
N LEU A 295 5.65 9.91 -14.25
CA LEU A 295 5.75 8.47 -14.46
C LEU A 295 4.50 7.84 -13.85
N VAL A 296 3.71 7.16 -14.67
CA VAL A 296 2.54 6.40 -14.24
C VAL A 296 2.90 4.92 -14.23
N HIS A 297 2.61 4.24 -13.12
CA HIS A 297 2.83 2.80 -12.99
C HIS A 297 1.78 2.20 -12.05
N SER A 298 1.56 0.88 -12.17
CA SER A 298 0.72 0.19 -11.19
C SER A 298 1.40 0.20 -9.82
N GLY A 299 0.64 0.41 -8.75
CA GLY A 299 1.16 0.26 -7.40
C GLY A 299 1.60 -1.17 -7.08
N LYS A 300 1.09 -2.16 -7.83
CA LYS A 300 1.53 -3.56 -7.75
C LYS A 300 2.95 -3.80 -8.28
N LEU A 301 3.57 -2.83 -8.94
CA LEU A 301 4.94 -2.98 -9.43
C LEU A 301 5.94 -2.68 -8.31
N ARG A 302 6.92 -3.57 -8.14
CA ARG A 302 8.05 -3.28 -7.27
C ARG A 302 8.86 -2.16 -7.88
N HIS A 303 9.13 -1.15 -7.06
CA HIS A 303 9.87 0.03 -7.49
C HIS A 303 10.64 0.66 -6.33
N ALA A 304 11.67 1.44 -6.65
CA ALA A 304 12.52 2.11 -5.68
C ALA A 304 12.80 3.55 -6.12
N ALA A 305 13.06 4.43 -5.17
CA ALA A 305 13.66 5.73 -5.47
C ALA A 305 15.18 5.59 -5.35
N ASN A 306 15.89 5.72 -6.48
CA ASN A 306 17.34 5.61 -6.47
C ASN A 306 17.99 6.74 -5.66
N PRO A 307 19.18 6.53 -5.09
CA PRO A 307 19.85 7.53 -4.28
C PRO A 307 20.13 8.83 -5.02
N VAL A 308 19.77 9.95 -4.39
CA VAL A 308 20.24 11.29 -4.73
C VAL A 308 21.63 11.47 -4.14
N THR A 309 22.64 11.74 -4.97
CA THR A 309 24.04 11.85 -4.56
C THR A 309 24.51 13.28 -4.37
N PHE A 310 23.78 14.25 -4.93
CA PHE A 310 24.03 15.67 -4.75
C PHE A 310 22.71 16.45 -4.72
N GLY A 311 22.66 17.53 -3.96
CA GLY A 311 21.53 18.47 -3.95
C GLY A 311 20.23 17.87 -3.41
N SER A 312 19.09 18.33 -3.95
CA SER A 312 17.76 17.92 -3.51
C SER A 312 16.82 17.69 -4.69
N ARG A 313 16.13 16.55 -4.69
CA ARG A 313 15.11 16.18 -5.68
C ARG A 313 13.73 16.26 -5.05
N LEU A 314 12.86 17.07 -5.63
CA LEU A 314 11.48 17.24 -5.18
C LEU A 314 10.50 16.57 -6.14
N VAL A 315 9.61 15.76 -5.58
CA VAL A 315 8.69 14.92 -6.35
C VAL A 315 7.27 15.08 -5.81
N LEU A 316 6.28 15.22 -6.69
CA LEU A 316 4.86 15.05 -6.34
C LEU A 316 4.48 13.59 -6.54
N VAL A 317 3.87 12.96 -5.55
CA VAL A 317 3.38 11.58 -5.60
C VAL A 317 1.87 11.58 -5.43
N ALA A 318 1.18 10.77 -6.22
CA ALA A 318 -0.25 10.58 -6.10
C ALA A 318 -0.60 9.09 -6.10
N PHE A 319 -1.53 8.76 -5.21
CA PHE A 319 -2.12 7.45 -5.07
C PHE A 319 -3.56 7.51 -5.56
N LEU A 320 -3.91 6.64 -6.51
CA LEU A 320 -5.21 6.66 -7.18
C LEU A 320 -5.96 5.35 -6.99
N ASP A 321 -7.22 5.46 -6.59
CA ASP A 321 -8.17 4.35 -6.59
C ASP A 321 -8.84 4.26 -7.96
N ILE A 322 -9.05 3.03 -8.42
CA ILE A 322 -9.62 2.74 -9.73
C ILE A 322 -10.70 1.68 -9.59
N GLU A 323 -11.88 1.96 -10.12
CA GLU A 323 -12.91 0.94 -10.32
C GLU A 323 -13.11 0.67 -11.80
N ASN A 324 -13.07 -0.61 -12.18
CA ASN A 324 -13.32 -1.05 -13.54
C ASN A 324 -14.81 -1.38 -13.69
N LYS A 325 -15.37 -1.19 -14.90
CA LYS A 325 -16.70 -1.75 -15.20
C LYS A 325 -16.62 -3.26 -14.98
N SER A 326 -17.41 -3.78 -14.04
CA SER A 326 -17.61 -5.21 -13.89
C SER A 326 -18.04 -5.75 -15.25
N GLY A 327 -17.20 -6.59 -15.85
CA GLY A 327 -17.53 -7.28 -17.09
C GLY A 327 -18.71 -8.20 -16.81
N GLY A 328 -19.90 -7.80 -17.25
CA GLY A 328 -21.02 -8.73 -17.40
C GLY A 328 -20.74 -9.60 -18.61
N HIS A 329 -20.15 -10.76 -18.39
CA HIS A 329 -20.23 -11.94 -19.26
C HIS A 329 -20.35 -13.17 -18.36
#